data_AF-A0A1F3EQ73-F1
#
_entry.id   AF-A0A1F3EQ73-F1
#
_cell.length_a   1.000
_cell.length_b   1.000
_cell.length_c   1.000
_cell.angle_alpha   90.00
_cell.angle_beta   90.00
_cell.angle_gamma   90.00
#
_symmetry.space_group_name_H-M   'P 1'
#
loop_
_entity.id
_entity.type
_entity.pdbx_description
1 polymer ?
#
loop_
_entity_poly.entity_id
_entity_poly.type
_entity_poly.pdbx_seq_one_letter_code
_entity_poly.pdbx_strand_id
1 'polypeptide(L)'
;MTENWDRFPSNIGERLGPIERKSFTFNYKRFEVWQEGTCIYSGNSNGQIIAIVIKGQLNVTIDDVMINNHIINQFSFGEISTNNERIMWSKDIFHTTSNVERCNPDISSLFYKQGILEKVTYTIHDPNTLVEFYS
;
A
#
# COMPACT_ATOMS: atom_id res chain seq x y z
N MET A 1 6.29 6.62 -19.67
CA MET A 1 7.55 5.86 -19.44
C MET A 1 7.16 4.62 -18.68
N THR A 2 7.42 3.42 -19.20
CA THR A 2 7.27 2.19 -18.41
C THR A 2 8.28 2.24 -17.28
N GLU A 3 7.81 2.43 -16.06
CA GLU A 3 8.66 2.29 -14.89
C GLU A 3 9.14 0.84 -14.82
N ASN A 4 10.45 0.65 -14.80
CA ASN A 4 11.05 -0.69 -14.73
C ASN A 4 11.00 -1.21 -13.29
N TRP A 5 9.83 -1.68 -12.88
CA TRP A 5 9.64 -2.36 -11.60
C TRP A 5 10.18 -3.79 -11.65
N ASP A 6 10.60 -4.29 -10.49
CA ASP A 6 10.95 -5.69 -10.30
C ASP A 6 9.76 -6.59 -10.59
N ARG A 7 10.07 -7.81 -11.04
CA ARG A 7 9.05 -8.78 -11.42
C ARG A 7 8.86 -9.89 -10.40
N PHE A 8 7.61 -10.19 -10.10
CA PHE A 8 7.16 -11.23 -9.18
C PHE A 8 6.30 -12.26 -9.93
N PRO A 9 6.35 -13.56 -9.56
CA PRO A 9 5.41 -14.54 -10.08
C PRO A 9 3.98 -14.11 -9.76
N SER A 10 3.04 -14.32 -10.69
CA SER A 10 1.62 -14.02 -10.40
C SER A 10 1.06 -15.07 -9.45
N ASN A 11 0.59 -14.65 -8.28
CA ASN A 11 -0.02 -15.51 -7.29
C ASN A 11 -1.11 -14.72 -6.55
N ILE A 12 -2.33 -14.76 -7.09
CA ILE A 12 -3.48 -14.03 -6.54
C ILE A 12 -4.13 -14.84 -5.43
N GLY A 13 -4.28 -14.25 -4.26
CA GLY A 13 -4.84 -14.85 -3.05
C GLY A 13 -4.13 -16.12 -2.61
N GLU A 14 -2.79 -16.18 -2.80
CA GLU A 14 -1.96 -17.34 -2.45
C GLU A 14 -2.41 -18.67 -3.11
N ARG A 15 -3.13 -18.61 -4.25
CA ARG A 15 -3.66 -19.79 -4.98
C ARG A 15 -2.59 -20.73 -5.53
N LEU A 16 -1.38 -20.25 -5.78
CA LEU A 16 -0.24 -21.05 -6.26
C LEU A 16 0.71 -21.46 -5.12
N GLY A 17 0.32 -21.22 -3.87
CA GLY A 17 1.12 -21.48 -2.68
C GLY A 17 1.32 -20.24 -1.81
N PRO A 18 1.87 -20.40 -0.61
CA PRO A 18 2.08 -19.30 0.32
C PRO A 18 3.06 -18.25 -0.24
N ILE A 19 2.77 -16.99 0.02
CA ILE A 19 3.66 -15.86 -0.28
C ILE A 19 4.37 -15.45 1.01
N GLU A 20 5.67 -15.21 0.93
CA GLU A 20 6.45 -14.77 2.08
C GLU A 20 5.97 -13.39 2.59
N ARG A 21 5.55 -13.35 3.85
CA ARG A 21 5.04 -12.13 4.50
C ARG A 21 6.19 -11.44 5.24
N LYS A 22 6.62 -10.28 4.74
CA LYS A 22 7.73 -9.49 5.32
C LYS A 22 7.25 -8.19 5.94
N SER A 23 7.74 -7.92 7.14
CA SER A 23 7.72 -6.57 7.72
C SER A 23 8.65 -5.65 6.92
N PHE A 24 8.34 -4.37 6.87
CA PHE A 24 9.18 -3.36 6.23
C PHE A 24 9.05 -1.99 6.89
N THR A 25 10.08 -1.18 6.69
CA THR A 25 10.04 0.25 6.99
C THR A 25 10.33 0.99 5.70
N PHE A 26 9.52 2.00 5.38
CA PHE A 26 9.66 2.80 4.17
C PHE A 26 9.72 4.28 4.54
N ASN A 27 10.90 4.87 4.37
CA ASN A 27 11.08 6.31 4.51
C ASN A 27 10.79 6.94 3.15
N TYR A 28 9.93 7.95 3.11
CA TYR A 28 9.57 8.63 1.87
C TYR A 28 9.97 10.10 1.93
N LYS A 29 10.21 10.68 0.76
CA LYS A 29 10.52 12.11 0.58
C LYS A 29 9.37 12.91 0.00
N ARG A 30 8.53 12.23 -0.77
CA ARG A 30 7.38 12.82 -1.47
C ARG A 30 6.17 11.90 -1.35
N PHE A 31 5.00 12.51 -1.30
CA PHE A 31 3.74 11.79 -1.43
C PHE A 31 2.75 12.59 -2.27
N GLU A 32 1.81 11.88 -2.87
CA GLU A 32 0.74 12.44 -3.70
C GLU A 32 -0.60 11.81 -3.28
N VAL A 33 -1.65 12.63 -3.24
CA VAL A 33 -3.02 12.22 -2.96
C VAL A 33 -3.83 12.45 -4.22
N TRP A 34 -4.35 11.37 -4.76
CA TRP A 34 -5.18 11.35 -5.95
C TRP A 34 -6.60 11.02 -5.54
N GLN A 35 -7.56 11.84 -5.93
CA GLN A 35 -8.98 11.59 -5.71
C GLN A 35 -9.69 11.61 -7.06
N GLU A 36 -10.43 10.55 -7.37
CA GLU A 36 -11.15 10.41 -8.65
C GLU A 36 -10.26 10.64 -9.90
N GLY A 37 -9.00 10.21 -9.83
CA GLY A 37 -8.03 10.34 -10.91
C GLY A 37 -7.34 11.71 -11.02
N THR A 38 -7.65 12.66 -10.14
CA THR A 38 -7.00 13.98 -10.09
C THR A 38 -6.09 14.07 -8.87
N CYS A 39 -4.85 14.52 -9.05
CA CYS A 39 -3.95 14.83 -7.93
C CYS A 39 -4.47 16.09 -7.21
N ILE A 40 -5.03 15.92 -6.02
CA ILE A 40 -5.61 17.01 -5.21
C ILE A 40 -4.59 17.58 -4.22
N TYR A 41 -3.55 16.84 -3.90
CA TYR A 41 -2.50 17.26 -2.99
C TYR A 41 -1.19 16.56 -3.30
N SER A 42 -0.09 17.30 -3.26
CA SER A 42 1.27 16.77 -3.38
C SER A 42 2.11 17.43 -2.30
N GLY A 43 2.87 16.64 -1.56
CA GLY A 43 3.66 17.11 -0.43
C GLY A 43 5.04 16.46 -0.40
N ASN A 44 5.97 17.14 0.26
CA ASN A 44 7.25 16.57 0.65
C ASN A 44 7.26 16.37 2.15
N SER A 45 7.84 15.29 2.61
CA SER A 45 7.97 14.96 4.03
C SER A 45 9.20 14.11 4.28
N ASN A 46 9.63 13.99 5.54
CA ASN A 46 10.59 12.98 5.96
C ASN A 46 9.89 11.90 6.80
N GLY A 47 8.62 11.65 6.50
CA GLY A 47 7.78 10.68 7.19
C GLY A 47 8.22 9.24 6.95
N GLN A 48 7.64 8.35 7.75
CA GLN A 48 7.95 6.94 7.73
C GLN A 48 6.68 6.09 7.74
N ILE A 49 6.69 5.01 6.97
CA ILE A 49 5.71 3.93 7.06
C ILE A 49 6.39 2.76 7.78
N ILE A 50 5.78 2.28 8.86
CA ILE A 50 6.23 1.12 9.62
C ILE A 50 5.18 0.03 9.44
N ALA A 51 5.56 -1.09 8.81
CA ALA A 51 4.66 -2.20 8.54
C ALA A 51 5.19 -3.48 9.19
N ILE A 52 4.47 -4.01 10.17
CA ILE A 52 4.88 -5.16 10.98
C ILE A 52 3.91 -6.33 10.77
N VAL A 53 4.45 -7.48 10.38
CA VAL A 53 3.68 -8.71 10.27
C VAL A 53 3.49 -9.33 11.66
N ILE A 54 2.24 -9.43 12.12
CA ILE A 54 1.87 -10.06 13.40
C ILE A 54 0.76 -11.07 13.13
N LYS A 55 1.01 -12.35 13.46
CA LYS A 55 0.06 -13.46 13.22
C LYS A 55 -0.45 -13.49 11.76
N GLY A 56 0.45 -13.25 10.81
CA GLY A 56 0.14 -13.19 9.39
C GLY A 56 -0.38 -11.84 8.90
N GLN A 57 -0.94 -10.98 9.74
CA GLN A 57 -1.50 -9.70 9.28
C GLN A 57 -0.41 -8.63 9.18
N LEU A 58 -0.42 -7.83 8.12
CA LEU A 58 0.43 -6.65 8.00
C LEU A 58 -0.23 -5.49 8.74
N ASN A 59 0.35 -5.05 9.84
CA ASN A 59 -0.12 -3.90 10.62
C ASN A 59 0.73 -2.70 10.26
N VAL A 60 0.09 -1.63 9.80
CA VAL A 60 0.75 -0.45 9.25
C VAL A 60 0.51 0.74 10.16
N THR A 61 1.58 1.48 10.44
CA THR A 61 1.56 2.81 11.04
C THR A 61 2.24 3.79 10.09
N ILE A 62 1.59 4.91 9.80
CA ILE A 62 2.18 6.05 9.09
C ILE A 62 2.54 7.12 10.12
N ASP A 63 3.84 7.33 10.31
CA ASP A 63 4.38 8.39 11.17
C ASP A 63 4.65 9.64 10.34
N ASP A 64 3.56 10.36 10.03
CA ASP A 64 3.61 11.67 9.38
C ASP A 64 2.31 12.45 9.61
N VAL A 65 2.41 13.61 10.26
CA VAL A 65 1.25 14.48 10.50
C VAL A 65 0.73 15.16 9.24
N MET A 66 1.55 15.29 8.19
CA MET A 66 1.22 16.00 6.95
C MET A 66 0.15 15.26 6.12
N ILE A 67 -0.03 13.96 6.32
CA ILE A 67 -0.94 13.12 5.52
C ILE A 67 -2.22 12.72 6.27
N ASN A 68 -2.31 13.01 7.57
CA ASN A 68 -3.40 12.56 8.45
C ASN A 68 -4.81 12.97 8.02
N ASN A 69 -4.96 14.01 7.21
CA ASN A 69 -6.27 14.44 6.69
C ASN A 69 -6.78 13.58 5.53
N HIS A 70 -5.94 12.75 4.93
CA HIS A 70 -6.25 11.98 3.71
C HIS A 70 -6.25 10.47 3.93
N ILE A 71 -5.67 9.99 5.03
CA ILE A 71 -5.54 8.57 5.34
C ILE A 71 -5.49 8.41 6.87
N ILE A 72 -6.16 7.38 7.39
CA ILE A 72 -5.96 7.03 8.80
C ILE A 72 -4.54 6.52 9.00
N ASN A 73 -3.90 6.87 10.11
CA ASN A 73 -2.49 6.58 10.32
C ASN A 73 -2.22 5.14 10.80
N GLN A 74 -3.23 4.36 11.15
CA GLN A 74 -3.10 2.97 11.60
C GLN A 74 -4.17 2.08 10.96
N PHE A 75 -3.74 0.98 10.35
CA PHE A 75 -4.61 0.03 9.66
C PHE A 75 -3.91 -1.32 9.47
N SER A 76 -4.63 -2.33 9.01
CA SER A 76 -4.05 -3.65 8.76
C SER A 76 -4.64 -4.36 7.53
N PHE A 77 -3.87 -5.33 7.02
CA PHE A 77 -4.25 -6.19 5.90
C PHE A 77 -4.05 -7.67 6.27
N GLY A 78 -5.01 -8.51 5.89
CA GLY A 78 -4.98 -9.95 6.17
C GLY A 78 -4.53 -10.80 4.99
N GLU A 79 -4.66 -10.27 3.78
CA GLU A 79 -4.45 -11.02 2.55
C GLU A 79 -3.29 -10.44 1.74
N ILE A 80 -2.60 -11.31 1.00
CA ILE A 80 -1.44 -10.94 0.19
C ILE A 80 -1.55 -11.56 -1.20
N SER A 81 -0.99 -10.88 -2.20
CA SER A 81 -0.86 -11.34 -3.58
C SER A 81 0.37 -10.77 -4.24
N THR A 82 0.78 -11.40 -5.33
CA THR A 82 1.78 -10.83 -6.24
C THR A 82 1.21 -10.81 -7.65
N ASN A 83 1.44 -9.72 -8.38
CA ASN A 83 0.95 -9.58 -9.75
C ASN A 83 1.97 -8.87 -10.64
N ASN A 84 2.94 -9.63 -11.15
CA ASN A 84 4.01 -9.20 -12.03
C ASN A 84 4.85 -8.03 -11.50
N GLU A 85 4.33 -6.83 -11.27
CA GLU A 85 5.10 -5.62 -10.97
C GLU A 85 5.07 -5.20 -9.49
N ARG A 86 4.22 -5.82 -8.68
CA ARG A 86 4.04 -5.41 -7.27
C ARG A 86 3.68 -6.58 -6.36
N ILE A 87 3.94 -6.37 -5.07
CA ILE A 87 3.36 -7.14 -3.97
C ILE A 87 2.16 -6.35 -3.47
N MET A 88 1.00 -6.99 -3.39
CA MET A 88 -0.26 -6.38 -2.99
C MET A 88 -0.72 -6.98 -1.67
N TRP A 89 -1.06 -6.13 -0.71
CA TRP A 89 -1.79 -6.53 0.49
C TRP A 89 -3.21 -5.99 0.41
N SER A 90 -4.18 -6.73 0.95
CA SER A 90 -5.57 -6.27 0.98
C SER A 90 -6.32 -6.80 2.19
N LYS A 91 -7.41 -6.11 2.52
CA LYS A 91 -8.41 -6.59 3.48
C LYS A 91 -9.33 -7.64 2.87
N ASP A 92 -9.56 -7.58 1.56
CA ASP A 92 -10.52 -8.42 0.84
C ASP A 92 -10.25 -8.40 -0.68
N ILE A 93 -9.28 -9.21 -1.12
CA ILE A 93 -8.84 -9.31 -2.52
C ILE A 93 -9.99 -9.65 -3.47
N PHE A 94 -10.96 -10.44 -3.00
CA PHE A 94 -12.06 -10.95 -3.80
C PHE A 94 -13.33 -10.13 -3.66
N HIS A 95 -13.30 -8.99 -2.94
CA HIS A 95 -14.44 -8.11 -2.69
C HIS A 95 -15.68 -8.88 -2.20
N THR A 96 -15.45 -9.82 -1.28
CA THR A 96 -16.49 -10.65 -0.67
C THR A 96 -17.31 -9.92 0.40
N THR A 97 -16.80 -8.79 0.89
CA THR A 97 -17.36 -7.95 1.92
C THR A 97 -17.62 -6.54 1.37
N SER A 98 -18.71 -5.92 1.82
CA SER A 98 -19.08 -4.55 1.43
C SER A 98 -18.63 -3.49 2.44
N ASN A 99 -17.71 -3.84 3.35
CA ASN A 99 -17.27 -2.95 4.41
C ASN A 99 -16.24 -1.97 3.87
N VAL A 100 -16.73 -0.83 3.41
CA VAL A 100 -15.89 0.32 3.05
C VAL A 100 -15.88 1.28 4.23
N GLU A 101 -14.68 1.55 4.76
CA GLU A 101 -14.49 2.49 5.85
C GLU A 101 -13.84 3.77 5.35
N ARG A 102 -14.39 4.92 5.78
CA ARG A 102 -13.93 6.23 5.34
C ARG A 102 -12.46 6.48 5.69
N CYS A 103 -11.68 6.94 4.71
CA CYS A 103 -10.24 7.21 4.82
C CYS A 103 -9.38 6.00 5.24
N ASN A 104 -9.94 4.80 5.25
CA ASN A 104 -9.24 3.59 5.68
C ASN A 104 -8.76 2.79 4.46
N PRO A 105 -7.44 2.58 4.31
CA PRO A 105 -6.91 1.78 3.22
C PRO A 105 -7.45 0.35 3.21
N ASP A 106 -7.79 -0.16 2.04
CA ASP A 106 -8.23 -1.55 1.83
C ASP A 106 -7.29 -2.32 0.89
N ILE A 107 -6.43 -1.61 0.15
CA ILE A 107 -5.36 -2.19 -0.65
C ILE A 107 -4.06 -1.42 -0.41
N SER A 108 -2.97 -2.15 -0.20
CA SER A 108 -1.60 -1.64 -0.29
C SER A 108 -0.88 -2.28 -1.46
N SER A 109 -0.07 -1.50 -2.18
CA SER A 109 0.82 -2.01 -3.22
C SER A 109 2.25 -1.56 -3.01
N LEU A 110 3.18 -2.50 -3.09
CA LEU A 110 4.60 -2.34 -2.88
C LEU A 110 5.33 -2.54 -4.22
N PHE A 111 6.09 -1.53 -4.64
CA PHE A 111 6.82 -1.54 -5.89
C PHE A 111 8.31 -1.45 -5.63
N TYR A 112 9.06 -2.40 -6.20
CA TYR A 112 10.49 -2.55 -5.96
C TYR A 112 11.29 -2.26 -7.23
N LYS A 113 12.50 -1.72 -7.09
CA LYS A 113 13.51 -1.66 -8.15
C LYS A 113 14.81 -2.26 -7.62
N GLN A 114 15.36 -3.25 -8.32
CA GLN A 114 16.61 -3.91 -7.95
C GLN A 114 16.61 -4.44 -6.50
N GLY A 115 15.47 -4.90 -6.02
CA GLY A 115 15.24 -5.41 -4.66
C GLY A 115 14.96 -4.34 -3.61
N ILE A 116 14.96 -3.06 -3.97
CA ILE A 116 14.72 -1.92 -3.07
C ILE A 116 13.27 -1.48 -3.19
N LEU A 117 12.57 -1.34 -2.06
CA LEU A 117 11.21 -0.78 -2.04
C LEU A 117 11.30 0.72 -2.33
N GLU A 118 10.67 1.17 -3.41
CA GLU A 118 10.82 2.53 -3.96
C GLU A 118 9.50 3.31 -3.99
N LYS A 119 8.37 2.58 -4.00
CA LYS A 119 7.03 3.18 -3.94
C LYS A 119 6.09 2.29 -3.13
N VAL A 120 5.34 2.93 -2.25
CA VAL A 120 4.22 2.33 -1.52
C VAL A 120 2.96 3.10 -1.88
N THR A 121 1.88 2.40 -2.19
CA THR A 121 0.58 3.05 -2.41
C THR A 121 -0.49 2.46 -1.51
N TYR A 122 -1.45 3.28 -1.11
CA TYR A 122 -2.66 2.87 -0.42
C TYR A 122 -3.89 3.32 -1.22
N THR A 123 -4.77 2.37 -1.53
CA THR A 123 -6.09 2.64 -2.11
C THR A 123 -7.13 2.67 -1.00
N ILE A 124 -8.02 3.64 -1.06
CA ILE A 124 -9.13 3.88 -0.15
C ILE A 124 -10.38 4.02 -1.04
N HIS A 125 -11.41 3.22 -0.80
CA HIS A 125 -12.63 3.29 -1.63
C HIS A 125 -13.66 4.33 -1.16
N ASP A 126 -13.59 4.84 0.08
CA ASP A 126 -14.43 5.95 0.57
C ASP A 126 -13.61 7.09 1.20
N PRO A 127 -13.48 8.25 0.53
CA PRO A 127 -13.78 8.47 -0.88
C PRO A 127 -12.74 7.76 -1.77
N ASN A 128 -13.04 7.54 -3.05
CA ASN A 128 -12.14 6.93 -4.05
C ASN A 128 -10.81 7.71 -4.14
N THR A 129 -9.82 7.26 -3.38
CA THR A 129 -8.55 7.94 -3.12
C THR A 129 -7.40 6.96 -3.27
N LEU A 130 -6.35 7.40 -3.95
CA LEU A 130 -5.08 6.72 -4.04
C LEU A 130 -4.01 7.63 -3.41
N VAL A 131 -3.34 7.14 -2.38
CA VAL A 131 -2.20 7.82 -1.78
C VAL A 131 -0.93 7.11 -2.21
N GLU A 132 0.01 7.86 -2.77
CA GLU A 132 1.27 7.34 -3.28
C GLU A 132 2.44 7.94 -2.50
N PHE A 133 3.38 7.10 -2.06
CA PHE A 133 4.57 7.50 -1.32
C PHE A 133 5.81 7.08 -2.10
N TYR A 134 6.79 7.97 -2.17
CA TYR A 134 8.01 7.83 -2.99
C TYR A 134 9.26 8.05 -2.13
N SER A 135 10.24 7.14 -2.22
CA SER A 135 11.54 7.28 -1.56
C SER A 135 12.46 8.29 -2.25
#